data_AF-U9TPQ5-F1
#
_entry.id   AF-U9TPQ5-F1
#
_cell.length_a   1.000
_cell.length_b   1.000
_cell.length_c   1.000
_cell.angle_alpha   90.00
_cell.angle_beta   90.00
_cell.angle_gamma   90.00
#
_symmetry.space_group_name_H-M   'P 1'
#
loop_
_entity.id
_entity.type
_entity.pdbx_description
1 polymer ?
#
loop_
_entity_poly.entity_id
_entity_poly.type
_entity_poly.pdbx_seq_one_letter_code
_entity_poly.pdbx_strand_id
1 'polypeptide(L)'
;MSDRNGHDDDIEIEQPLERKHTVFKKRHLLHPKSWREFTWNILKKGKMTNFLLIFLIPAIVLPRMHLEERFHDVFYLNFIFNFLAIIPLSNIMTIGVEDLSAFLGPKYQAVLHALSGNFVELVIESYALMDGRYAIVRSAVLGSILCNITLVLGITFVVGSWPTARRRDGKPALHTEFEIGTFVDTSSSILALAFLALMIPAAFKIAAVPVDTTDHRLVDCNLQNISHATAIILMLVFIGLLVFQLKTHAHE
;
A
#
# COMPACT_ATOMS: atom_id res chain seq x y z
N MET A 1 45.62 63.28 -18.08
CA MET A 1 45.25 64.27 -17.05
C MET A 1 43.98 63.75 -16.36
N SER A 2 44.15 63.23 -15.14
CA SER A 2 43.14 62.85 -14.12
C SER A 2 42.15 61.69 -14.45
N ASP A 3 42.21 60.50 -13.84
CA ASP A 3 41.80 60.11 -12.45
C ASP A 3 40.33 60.49 -12.14
N ARG A 4 39.40 59.65 -11.62
CA ARG A 4 39.45 58.46 -10.74
C ARG A 4 38.06 57.79 -10.57
N ASN A 5 38.08 56.48 -10.33
CA ASN A 5 37.33 55.62 -9.36
C ASN A 5 35.82 55.72 -9.08
N GLY A 6 35.21 54.53 -8.94
CA GLY A 6 34.04 54.20 -8.12
C GLY A 6 33.28 53.03 -8.76
N HIS A 7 33.63 51.76 -8.47
CA HIS A 7 32.97 50.93 -7.45
C HIS A 7 31.45 50.92 -7.62
N ASP A 8 30.94 49.96 -8.40
CA ASP A 8 29.54 49.55 -8.33
C ASP A 8 29.51 48.03 -8.18
N ASP A 9 29.37 47.68 -6.91
CA ASP A 9 28.94 46.45 -6.27
C ASP A 9 28.18 45.44 -7.15
N ASP A 10 28.63 44.20 -7.02
CA ASP A 10 27.90 42.98 -7.34
C ASP A 10 26.52 43.00 -6.66
N ILE A 11 25.48 43.37 -7.41
CA ILE A 11 24.10 43.17 -6.97
C ILE A 11 23.79 41.68 -7.14
N GLU A 12 24.00 40.95 -6.06
CA GLU A 12 23.43 39.63 -5.80
C GLU A 12 21.90 39.74 -5.95
N ILE A 13 21.37 39.25 -7.09
CA ILE A 13 19.93 39.11 -7.30
C ILE A 13 19.46 37.91 -6.47
N GLU A 14 19.34 38.08 -5.16
CA GLU A 14 18.62 37.14 -4.30
C GLU A 14 17.13 37.17 -4.71
N GLN A 15 16.68 36.08 -5.31
CA GLN A 15 15.35 35.90 -5.88
C GLN A 15 14.23 36.12 -4.83
N PRO A 16 13.31 37.09 -5.02
CA PRO A 16 12.20 37.31 -4.07
C PRO A 16 11.05 36.30 -4.19
N LEU A 17 11.11 35.34 -5.13
CA LEU A 17 9.98 34.47 -5.46
C LEU A 17 9.86 33.21 -4.57
N GLU A 18 10.98 32.66 -4.08
CA GLU A 18 10.93 31.44 -3.24
C GLU A 18 10.44 31.71 -1.81
N ARG A 19 10.66 32.93 -1.29
CA ARG A 19 10.32 33.25 0.11
C ARG A 19 8.82 33.52 0.31
N LYS A 20 8.05 33.84 -0.73
CA LYS A 20 6.59 34.09 -0.62
C LYS A 20 5.73 32.83 -0.64
N HIS A 21 6.14 31.77 -1.34
CA HIS A 21 5.37 30.51 -1.38
C HIS A 21 5.49 29.67 -0.10
N THR A 22 6.59 29.80 0.65
CA THR A 22 6.84 29.04 1.87
C THR A 22 6.14 29.64 3.10
N VAL A 23 5.90 30.95 3.14
CA VAL A 23 5.27 31.64 4.28
C VAL A 23 3.74 31.65 4.17
N PHE A 24 3.16 31.68 2.96
CA PHE A 24 1.70 31.77 2.79
C PHE A 24 0.95 30.46 3.08
N LYS A 25 1.62 29.30 3.02
CA LYS A 25 0.97 27.98 3.24
C LYS A 25 1.02 27.48 4.69
N LYS A 26 1.88 28.05 5.55
CA LYS A 26 2.05 27.58 6.95
C LYS A 26 0.98 28.08 7.93
N ARG A 27 0.37 29.26 7.72
CA ARG A 27 -0.58 29.84 8.69
C ARG A 27 -1.99 29.24 8.66
N HIS A 28 -2.39 28.59 7.57
CA HIS A 28 -3.77 28.09 7.41
C HIS A 28 -4.02 26.71 8.03
N LEU A 29 -2.97 25.98 8.43
CA LEU A 29 -3.07 24.61 8.97
C LEU A 29 -3.23 24.55 10.50
N LEU A 30 -3.05 25.67 11.21
CA LEU A 30 -3.08 25.74 12.68
C LEU A 30 -4.37 26.34 13.25
N HIS A 31 -5.35 26.67 12.41
CA HIS A 31 -6.61 27.27 12.86
C HIS A 31 -7.64 26.16 13.18
N PRO A 32 -8.31 26.16 14.34
CA PRO A 32 -9.23 25.08 14.74
C PRO A 32 -10.41 24.88 13.78
N LYS A 33 -10.81 25.92 13.04
CA LYS A 33 -11.85 25.82 11.99
C LYS A 33 -11.37 25.07 10.75
N SER A 34 -10.14 25.29 10.29
CA SER A 34 -9.60 24.57 9.14
C SER A 34 -9.37 23.09 9.46
N TRP A 35 -9.04 22.77 10.71
CA TRP A 35 -8.94 21.38 11.16
C TRP A 35 -10.30 20.65 11.08
N ARG A 36 -11.39 21.27 11.56
CA ARG A 36 -12.73 20.66 11.46
C ARG A 36 -13.17 20.48 10.00
N GLU A 37 -12.94 21.48 9.15
CA GLU A 37 -13.27 21.40 7.73
C GLU A 37 -12.46 20.31 7.01
N PHE A 38 -11.16 20.21 7.33
CA PHE A 38 -10.29 19.16 6.80
C PHE A 38 -10.73 17.76 7.23
N THR A 39 -10.95 17.54 8.54
CA THR A 39 -11.45 16.26 9.07
C THR A 39 -12.81 15.91 8.46
N TRP A 40 -13.70 16.88 8.32
CA TRP A 40 -15.02 16.67 7.71
C TRP A 40 -14.94 16.29 6.23
N ASN A 41 -13.98 16.87 5.50
CA ASN A 41 -13.75 16.54 4.09
C ASN A 41 -13.20 15.12 3.93
N ILE A 42 -12.26 14.69 4.79
CA ILE A 42 -11.77 13.30 4.83
C ILE A 42 -12.93 12.35 5.17
N LEU A 43 -13.75 12.70 6.16
CA LEU A 43 -14.86 11.86 6.60
C LEU A 43 -15.96 11.74 5.53
N LYS A 44 -16.12 12.75 4.67
CA LYS A 44 -17.01 12.70 3.50
C LYS A 44 -16.44 11.87 2.35
N LYS A 45 -15.14 11.96 2.08
CA LYS A 45 -14.48 11.17 1.02
C LYS A 45 -14.59 9.66 1.31
N GLY A 46 -14.41 9.24 2.56
CA GLY A 46 -14.49 7.83 2.97
C GLY A 46 -15.88 7.31 3.35
N LYS A 47 -16.98 7.94 2.91
CA LYS A 47 -18.34 7.73 3.46
C LYS A 47 -18.76 6.25 3.60
N MET A 48 -18.35 5.37 2.68
CA MET A 48 -18.74 3.95 2.70
C MET A 48 -18.00 3.11 3.74
N THR A 49 -16.77 3.47 4.08
CA THR A 49 -15.94 2.71 5.05
C THR A 49 -15.95 3.37 6.44
N ASN A 50 -16.20 4.68 6.51
CA ASN A 50 -16.11 5.43 7.77
C ASN A 50 -17.12 5.01 8.85
N PHE A 51 -18.20 4.31 8.52
CA PHE A 51 -19.10 3.75 9.54
C PHE A 51 -18.39 2.75 10.46
N LEU A 52 -17.37 2.06 9.95
CA LEU A 52 -16.57 1.08 10.69
C LEU A 52 -15.67 1.73 11.76
N LEU A 53 -15.46 3.05 11.72
CA LEU A 53 -14.69 3.76 12.75
C LEU A 53 -15.31 3.63 14.14
N ILE A 54 -16.60 3.29 14.24
CA ILE A 54 -17.24 3.02 15.52
C ILE A 54 -16.57 1.86 16.28
N PHE A 55 -15.98 0.90 15.56
CA PHE A 55 -15.28 -0.25 16.14
C PHE A 55 -13.89 0.12 16.72
N LEU A 56 -13.35 1.29 16.40
CA LEU A 56 -12.07 1.76 16.95
C LEU A 56 -12.13 1.97 18.47
N ILE A 57 -13.25 2.49 18.98
CA ILE A 57 -13.43 2.75 20.41
C ILE A 57 -13.39 1.44 21.22
N PRO A 58 -14.23 0.42 20.93
CA PRO A 58 -14.17 -0.84 21.67
C PRO A 58 -12.84 -1.58 21.49
N ALA A 59 -12.23 -1.54 20.30
CA ALA A 59 -10.91 -2.13 20.04
C ALA A 59 -9.80 -1.59 20.97
N ILE A 60 -9.87 -0.30 21.34
CA ILE A 60 -8.91 0.35 22.22
C ILE A 60 -9.26 0.16 23.71
N VAL A 61 -10.55 0.14 24.04
CA VAL A 61 -11.03 0.13 25.43
C VAL A 61 -11.00 -1.28 26.03
N LEU A 62 -11.36 -2.32 25.27
CA LEU A 62 -11.49 -3.69 25.78
C LEU A 62 -10.19 -4.26 26.37
N PRO A 63 -9.01 -4.12 25.70
CA PRO A 63 -7.75 -4.61 26.27
C PRO A 63 -7.37 -3.90 27.58
N ARG A 64 -7.66 -2.59 27.69
CA ARG A 64 -7.30 -1.79 28.87
C ARG A 64 -8.10 -2.13 30.12
N MET A 65 -9.32 -2.62 29.93
CA MET A 65 -10.17 -3.04 31.03
C MET A 65 -9.81 -4.44 31.56
N HIS A 66 -8.80 -5.12 30.98
CA HIS A 66 -8.37 -6.48 31.34
C HIS A 66 -9.53 -7.51 31.34
N LEU A 67 -10.60 -7.24 30.57
CA LEU A 67 -11.79 -8.10 30.52
C LEU A 67 -11.54 -9.39 29.74
N GLU A 68 -10.48 -9.44 28.95
CA GLU A 68 -10.06 -10.61 28.16
C GLU A 68 -9.66 -11.79 29.04
N GLU A 69 -9.11 -11.54 30.23
CA GLU A 69 -8.73 -12.60 31.18
C GLU A 69 -9.94 -13.26 31.84
N ARG A 70 -11.10 -12.59 31.80
CA ARG A 70 -12.32 -13.02 32.51
C ARG A 70 -13.33 -13.71 31.62
N PHE A 71 -13.32 -13.42 30.31
CA PHE A 71 -14.27 -13.98 29.35
C PHE A 71 -13.57 -14.30 28.03
N HIS A 72 -13.44 -15.58 27.70
CA HIS A 72 -12.83 -16.04 26.44
C HIS A 72 -13.51 -15.46 25.19
N ASP A 73 -14.82 -15.19 25.23
CA ASP A 73 -15.56 -14.61 24.11
C ASP A 73 -15.13 -13.16 23.79
N VAL A 74 -14.63 -12.43 24.80
CA VAL A 74 -14.19 -11.04 24.64
C VAL A 74 -12.93 -10.94 23.79
N PHE A 75 -12.07 -11.96 23.83
CA PHE A 75 -10.89 -12.04 22.96
C PHE A 75 -11.27 -12.06 21.47
N TYR A 76 -12.22 -12.91 21.08
CA TYR A 76 -12.68 -13.00 19.69
C TYR A 76 -13.38 -11.73 19.22
N LEU A 77 -14.18 -11.10 20.09
CA LEU A 77 -14.81 -9.82 19.80
C LEU A 77 -13.77 -8.71 19.62
N ASN A 78 -12.75 -8.65 20.48
CA ASN A 78 -11.68 -7.67 20.36
C ASN A 78 -10.91 -7.84 19.04
N PHE A 79 -10.65 -9.08 18.61
CA PHE A 79 -10.07 -9.36 17.30
C PHE A 79 -10.94 -8.82 16.15
N ILE A 80 -12.25 -9.08 16.18
CA ILE A 80 -13.18 -8.59 15.15
C ILE A 80 -13.24 -7.06 15.15
N PHE A 81 -13.28 -6.41 16.31
CA PHE A 81 -13.31 -4.95 16.38
C PHE A 81 -12.04 -4.31 15.85
N ASN A 82 -10.87 -4.87 16.17
CA ASN A 82 -9.60 -4.41 15.60
C ASN A 82 -9.58 -4.62 14.08
N PHE A 83 -10.00 -5.79 13.59
CA PHE A 83 -10.08 -6.09 12.17
C PHE A 83 -10.97 -5.09 11.41
N LEU A 84 -12.18 -4.83 11.92
CA LEU A 84 -13.11 -3.88 11.32
C LEU A 84 -12.61 -2.43 11.40
N ALA A 85 -11.91 -2.06 12.47
CA ALA A 85 -11.33 -0.73 12.64
C ALA A 85 -10.18 -0.46 11.64
N ILE A 86 -9.41 -1.47 11.25
CA ILE A 86 -8.31 -1.32 10.29
C ILE A 86 -8.81 -0.88 8.89
N ILE A 87 -9.99 -1.34 8.47
CA ILE A 87 -10.57 -1.04 7.14
C ILE A 87 -10.67 0.47 6.86
N PRO A 88 -11.36 1.29 7.68
CA PRO A 88 -11.41 2.73 7.48
C PRO A 88 -10.07 3.43 7.74
N LEU A 89 -9.24 2.91 8.64
CA LEU A 89 -7.91 3.47 8.93
C LEU A 89 -7.00 3.40 7.69
N SER A 90 -7.03 2.27 6.98
CA SER A 90 -6.33 2.10 5.71
C SER A 90 -6.76 3.13 4.68
N ASN A 91 -8.07 3.34 4.54
CA ASN A 91 -8.62 4.33 3.60
C ASN A 91 -8.19 5.77 3.94
N ILE A 92 -8.21 6.16 5.22
CA ILE A 92 -7.74 7.49 5.67
C ILE A 92 -6.25 7.66 5.37
N MET A 93 -5.45 6.62 5.59
CA MET A 93 -4.02 6.62 5.26
C MET A 93 -3.80 6.80 3.75
N THR A 94 -4.54 6.08 2.90
CA THR A 94 -4.45 6.23 1.43
C THR A 94 -4.73 7.68 1.01
N ILE A 95 -5.78 8.29 1.53
CA ILE A 95 -6.10 9.71 1.25
C ILE A 95 -4.95 10.63 1.69
N GLY A 96 -4.35 10.37 2.86
CA GLY A 96 -3.21 11.14 3.34
C GLY A 96 -1.97 10.99 2.44
N VAL A 97 -1.73 9.79 1.91
CA VAL A 97 -0.64 9.54 0.97
C VAL A 97 -0.91 10.19 -0.38
N GLU A 98 -2.15 10.20 -0.87
CA GLU A 98 -2.54 10.93 -2.08
C GLU A 98 -2.21 12.42 -1.95
N ASP A 99 -2.64 13.05 -0.85
CA ASP A 99 -2.37 14.46 -0.57
C ASP A 99 -0.85 14.75 -0.46
N LEU A 100 -0.09 13.83 0.15
CA LEU A 100 1.37 13.92 0.24
C LEU A 100 2.05 13.77 -1.12
N SER A 101 1.59 12.82 -1.93
CA SER A 101 2.14 12.57 -3.26
C SER A 101 1.89 13.74 -4.22
N ALA A 102 0.73 14.40 -4.10
CA ALA A 102 0.41 15.61 -4.85
C ALA A 102 1.38 16.78 -4.55
N PHE A 103 1.99 16.79 -3.36
CA PHE A 103 3.00 17.78 -3.00
C PHE A 103 4.41 17.43 -3.50
N LEU A 104 4.76 16.14 -3.54
CA LEU A 104 6.08 15.64 -3.95
C LEU A 104 6.26 15.56 -5.48
N GLY A 105 5.16 15.54 -6.22
CA GLY A 105 5.13 15.52 -7.68
C GLY A 105 5.07 14.12 -8.31
N PRO A 106 4.85 14.02 -9.63
CA PRO A 106 4.45 12.77 -10.31
C PRO A 106 5.43 11.60 -10.14
N LYS A 107 6.73 11.90 -10.02
CA LYS A 107 7.79 10.88 -9.89
C LYS A 107 7.66 10.04 -8.61
N TYR A 108 7.19 10.64 -7.51
CA TYR A 108 7.06 9.93 -6.23
C TYR A 108 5.66 9.34 -6.04
N GLN A 109 4.70 9.76 -6.86
CA GLN A 109 3.31 9.31 -6.76
C GLN A 109 3.18 7.80 -6.95
N ALA A 110 3.84 7.23 -7.96
CA ALA A 110 3.81 5.79 -8.22
C ALA A 110 4.40 4.98 -7.05
N VAL A 111 5.53 5.42 -6.48
CA VAL A 111 6.18 4.75 -5.34
C VAL A 111 5.32 4.81 -4.09
N LEU A 112 4.81 6.00 -3.77
CA LEU A 112 3.99 6.21 -2.59
C LEU A 112 2.68 5.42 -2.66
N HIS A 113 2.07 5.34 -3.84
CA HIS A 113 0.88 4.54 -4.05
C HIS A 113 1.17 3.03 -3.92
N ALA A 114 2.29 2.56 -4.49
CA ALA A 114 2.72 1.17 -4.36
C ALA A 114 3.00 0.76 -2.91
N LEU A 115 3.64 1.64 -2.13
CA LEU A 115 3.91 1.39 -0.71
C LEU A 115 2.65 1.46 0.15
N SER A 116 1.81 2.49 -0.06
CA SER A 116 0.58 2.70 0.71
C SER A 116 -0.41 1.55 0.57
N GLY A 117 -0.56 1.00 -0.64
CA GLY A 117 -1.47 -0.12 -0.90
C GLY A 117 -1.19 -1.36 -0.05
N ASN A 118 0.09 -1.63 0.25
CA ASN A 118 0.51 -2.79 1.04
C ASN A 118 0.97 -2.41 2.46
N PHE A 119 0.91 -1.13 2.84
CA PHE A 119 1.51 -0.67 4.09
C PHE A 119 0.87 -1.30 5.33
N VAL A 120 -0.46 -1.43 5.34
CA VAL A 120 -1.19 -2.06 6.44
C VAL A 120 -0.75 -3.52 6.63
N GLU A 121 -0.59 -4.26 5.53
CA GLU A 121 -0.10 -5.64 5.54
C GLU A 121 1.31 -5.70 6.14
N LEU A 122 2.23 -4.87 5.64
CA LEU A 122 3.61 -4.80 6.13
C LEU A 122 3.68 -4.49 7.64
N VAL A 123 2.83 -3.61 8.16
CA VAL A 123 2.81 -3.29 9.59
C VAL A 123 2.34 -4.49 10.42
N ILE A 124 1.22 -5.11 10.04
CA ILE A 124 0.65 -6.26 10.78
C ILE A 124 1.62 -7.45 10.75
N GLU A 125 2.21 -7.73 9.59
CA GLU A 125 3.18 -8.82 9.44
C GLU A 125 4.47 -8.55 10.20
N SER A 126 4.95 -7.30 10.24
CA SER A 126 6.13 -6.93 11.03
C SER A 126 5.90 -7.19 12.51
N TYR A 127 4.76 -6.79 13.07
CA TYR A 127 4.42 -7.09 14.47
C TYR A 127 4.32 -8.60 14.71
N ALA A 128 3.66 -9.34 13.81
CA ALA A 128 3.58 -10.79 13.91
C ALA A 128 4.96 -11.48 13.86
N LEU A 129 5.87 -10.98 13.02
CA LEU A 129 7.26 -11.46 12.95
C LEU A 129 8.04 -11.18 14.25
N MET A 130 7.87 -9.99 14.83
CA MET A 130 8.49 -9.63 16.12
C MET A 130 8.04 -10.55 17.25
N ASP A 131 6.78 -11.02 17.21
CA ASP A 131 6.21 -11.99 18.15
C ASP A 131 6.52 -13.46 17.78
N GLY A 132 7.35 -13.71 16.77
CA GLY A 132 7.72 -15.07 16.33
C GLY A 132 6.57 -15.86 15.68
N ARG A 133 5.50 -15.19 15.23
CA ARG A 133 4.32 -15.79 14.60
C ARG A 133 4.55 -16.09 13.11
N TYR A 134 5.64 -16.79 12.76
CA TYR A 134 6.03 -17.04 11.36
C TYR A 134 4.96 -17.74 10.52
N ALA A 135 4.17 -18.64 11.13
CA ALA A 135 3.09 -19.33 10.42
C ALA A 135 1.99 -18.37 9.96
N ILE A 136 1.63 -17.39 10.82
CA ILE A 136 0.61 -16.39 10.49
C ILE A 136 1.09 -15.52 9.33
N VAL A 137 2.34 -15.07 9.38
CA VAL A 137 2.93 -14.22 8.33
C VAL A 137 2.96 -14.94 6.99
N ARG A 138 3.42 -16.21 6.95
CA ARG A 138 3.44 -17.00 5.71
C ARG A 138 2.03 -17.20 5.14
N SER A 139 1.06 -17.49 5.99
CA SER A 139 -0.33 -17.64 5.57
C SER A 139 -0.95 -16.32 5.10
N ALA A 140 -0.60 -15.19 5.72
CA ALA A 140 -1.08 -13.86 5.36
C ALA A 140 -0.57 -13.42 3.98
N VAL A 141 0.75 -13.49 3.73
CA VAL A 141 1.35 -13.17 2.42
C VAL A 141 0.74 -13.99 1.30
N LEU A 142 0.60 -15.31 1.50
CA LEU A 142 -0.03 -16.19 0.51
C LEU A 142 -1.51 -15.83 0.29
N GLY A 143 -2.23 -15.54 1.37
CA GLY A 143 -3.62 -15.12 1.33
C GLY A 143 -3.83 -13.81 0.57
N SER A 144 -2.96 -12.81 0.78
CA SER A 144 -3.00 -11.50 0.11
C SER A 144 -2.82 -11.65 -1.40
N ILE A 145 -1.85 -12.45 -1.84
CA ILE A 145 -1.61 -12.70 -3.27
C ILE A 145 -2.79 -13.44 -3.91
N LEU A 146 -3.30 -14.49 -3.26
CA LEU A 146 -4.47 -15.23 -3.74
C LEU A 146 -5.71 -14.32 -3.80
N CYS A 147 -5.94 -13.49 -2.79
CA CYS A 147 -7.06 -12.55 -2.74
C CYS A 147 -7.01 -11.55 -3.91
N ASN A 148 -5.84 -10.98 -4.19
CA ASN A 148 -5.66 -10.02 -5.28
C ASN A 148 -5.87 -10.65 -6.66
N ILE A 149 -5.37 -11.89 -6.88
CA ILE A 149 -5.49 -12.58 -8.17
C ILE A 149 -6.89 -13.17 -8.38
N THR A 150 -7.53 -13.69 -7.34
CA THR A 150 -8.79 -14.44 -7.48
C THR A 150 -10.00 -13.63 -7.05
N LEU A 151 -10.03 -13.15 -5.80
CA LEU A 151 -11.19 -12.50 -5.22
C LEU A 151 -11.41 -11.11 -5.82
N VAL A 152 -10.38 -10.26 -5.81
CA VAL A 152 -10.47 -8.88 -6.33
C VAL A 152 -10.74 -8.90 -7.84
N LEU A 153 -10.03 -9.74 -8.58
CA LEU A 153 -10.25 -9.92 -10.02
C LEU A 153 -11.68 -10.44 -10.31
N GLY A 154 -12.13 -11.45 -9.56
CA GLY A 154 -13.46 -12.03 -9.70
C GLY A 154 -14.58 -11.02 -9.42
N ILE A 155 -14.47 -10.24 -8.33
CA ILE A 155 -15.41 -9.15 -8.02
C ILE A 155 -15.39 -8.10 -9.14
N THR A 156 -14.21 -7.75 -9.66
CA THR A 156 -14.10 -6.79 -10.77
C THR A 156 -14.81 -7.28 -12.03
N PHE A 157 -14.70 -8.57 -12.37
CA PHE A 157 -15.46 -9.15 -13.47
C PHE A 157 -16.96 -9.15 -13.22
N VAL A 158 -17.41 -9.50 -12.01
CA VAL A 158 -18.84 -9.50 -11.66
C VAL A 158 -19.43 -8.08 -11.71
N VAL A 159 -18.73 -7.11 -11.11
CA VAL A 159 -19.17 -5.70 -11.09
C VAL A 159 -19.10 -5.08 -12.48
N GLY A 160 -18.03 -5.35 -13.23
CA GLY A 160 -17.85 -4.86 -14.60
C GLY A 160 -18.83 -5.49 -15.60
N SER A 161 -19.22 -6.75 -15.39
CA SER A 161 -20.23 -7.44 -16.21
C SER A 161 -21.67 -7.16 -15.76
N TRP A 162 -21.88 -6.51 -14.61
CA TRP A 162 -23.21 -6.20 -14.14
C TRP A 162 -23.88 -5.21 -15.11
N PRO A 163 -25.09 -5.51 -15.62
CA PRO A 163 -25.76 -4.64 -16.57
C PRO A 163 -26.07 -3.30 -15.90
N THR A 164 -25.24 -2.30 -16.21
CA THR A 164 -25.47 -0.93 -15.76
C THR A 164 -26.72 -0.42 -16.45
N ALA A 165 -27.74 -0.04 -15.66
CA ALA A 165 -28.96 0.55 -16.19
C ALA A 165 -28.63 1.68 -17.16
N ARG A 166 -29.09 1.57 -18.41
CA ARG A 166 -28.96 2.60 -19.44
C ARG A 166 -29.29 3.95 -18.81
N ARG A 167 -28.34 4.90 -18.83
CA ARG A 167 -28.66 6.29 -18.53
C ARG A 167 -29.76 6.73 -19.51
N ARG A 168 -30.70 7.54 -19.01
CA ARG A 168 -31.90 8.01 -19.72
C ARG A 168 -31.64 8.73 -21.06
N ASP A 169 -30.38 9.07 -21.36
CA ASP A 169 -29.95 9.77 -22.57
C ASP A 169 -29.62 8.86 -23.77
N GLY A 170 -29.99 7.57 -23.75
CA GLY A 170 -29.83 6.67 -24.90
C GLY A 170 -28.38 6.34 -25.28
N LYS A 171 -27.40 6.91 -24.57
CA LYS A 171 -25.98 6.56 -24.71
C LYS A 171 -25.70 5.30 -23.90
N PRO A 172 -25.12 4.25 -24.50
CA PRO A 172 -24.67 3.08 -23.76
C PRO A 172 -23.69 3.53 -22.65
N ALA A 173 -24.00 3.18 -21.39
CA ALA A 173 -23.33 3.72 -20.22
C ALA A 173 -21.94 3.10 -19.95
N LEU A 174 -21.50 2.15 -20.79
CA LEU A 174 -20.21 1.48 -20.60
C LEU A 174 -19.78 0.78 -21.91
N HIS A 175 -19.49 1.53 -22.97
CA HIS A 175 -18.43 1.05 -23.88
C HIS A 175 -17.12 1.51 -23.24
N THR A 176 -16.63 0.73 -22.28
CA THR A 176 -15.18 0.76 -22.05
C THR A 176 -14.62 0.09 -23.29
N GLU A 177 -14.43 0.85 -24.37
CA GLU A 177 -13.40 0.55 -25.36
C GLU A 177 -12.09 0.62 -24.58
N PHE A 178 -11.81 -0.45 -23.87
CA PHE A 178 -10.58 -0.60 -23.15
C PHE A 178 -9.57 -0.82 -24.29
N GLU A 179 -8.61 0.09 -24.44
CA GLU A 179 -7.46 -0.03 -25.34
C GLU A 179 -6.53 -1.10 -24.70
N ILE A 180 -6.99 -2.35 -24.62
CA ILE A 180 -6.50 -3.37 -23.66
C ILE A 180 -5.32 -4.18 -24.15
N GLY A 181 -5.10 -4.23 -25.46
CA GLY A 181 -4.46 -5.40 -26.08
C GLY A 181 -3.04 -5.70 -25.57
N THR A 182 -2.33 -4.72 -25.02
CA THR A 182 -0.91 -4.86 -24.68
C THR A 182 -0.59 -4.62 -23.20
N PHE A 183 -1.29 -3.72 -22.50
CA PHE A 183 -0.99 -3.39 -21.10
C PHE A 183 -1.48 -4.44 -20.09
N VAL A 184 -2.64 -5.04 -20.35
CA VAL A 184 -3.24 -6.07 -19.47
C VAL A 184 -2.57 -7.43 -19.64
N ASP A 185 -2.18 -7.77 -20.87
CA ASP A 185 -1.47 -9.02 -21.16
C ASP A 185 -0.06 -9.03 -20.52
N THR A 186 0.62 -7.88 -20.53
CA THR A 186 1.93 -7.74 -19.88
C THR A 186 1.81 -7.77 -18.35
N SER A 187 0.82 -7.08 -17.78
CA SER A 187 0.63 -7.01 -16.33
C SER A 187 0.20 -8.36 -15.73
N SER A 188 -0.65 -9.12 -16.43
CA SER A 188 -1.06 -10.47 -16.01
C SER A 188 0.09 -11.48 -16.10
N SER A 189 0.93 -11.39 -17.13
CA SER A 189 2.11 -12.24 -17.29
C SER A 189 3.17 -12.01 -16.20
N ILE A 190 3.40 -10.75 -15.81
CA ILE A 190 4.32 -10.40 -14.71
C ILE A 190 3.78 -10.91 -13.37
N LEU A 191 2.47 -10.78 -13.14
CA LEU A 191 1.84 -11.27 -11.91
C LEU A 191 1.91 -12.79 -11.80
N ALA A 192 1.65 -13.50 -12.91
CA ALA A 192 1.78 -14.95 -12.98
C ALA A 192 3.24 -15.40 -12.75
N LEU A 193 4.21 -14.73 -13.37
CA LEU A 193 5.62 -15.03 -13.19
C LEU A 193 6.07 -14.78 -11.74
N ALA A 194 5.64 -13.68 -11.12
CA ALA A 194 5.94 -13.36 -9.73
C ALA A 194 5.35 -14.40 -8.76
N PHE A 195 4.11 -14.84 -9.00
CA PHE A 195 3.49 -15.89 -8.20
C PHE A 195 4.20 -17.24 -8.35
N LEU A 196 4.52 -17.64 -9.58
CA LEU A 196 5.26 -18.88 -9.83
C LEU A 196 6.65 -18.83 -9.19
N ALA A 197 7.35 -17.70 -9.24
CA ALA A 197 8.64 -17.51 -8.59
C ALA A 197 8.53 -17.63 -7.06
N LEU A 198 7.47 -17.08 -6.44
CA LEU A 198 7.22 -17.21 -5.00
C LEU A 198 6.85 -18.66 -4.60
N MET A 199 6.28 -19.44 -5.51
CA MET A 199 5.96 -20.86 -5.27
C MET A 199 7.18 -21.78 -5.32
N ILE A 200 8.31 -21.36 -5.90
CA ILE A 200 9.52 -22.20 -6.06
C ILE A 200 10.02 -22.75 -4.70
N PRO A 201 10.20 -21.97 -3.62
CA PRO A 201 10.66 -22.50 -2.34
C PRO A 201 9.65 -23.45 -1.68
N ALA A 202 8.35 -23.20 -1.87
CA ALA A 202 7.29 -24.07 -1.36
C ALA A 202 7.25 -25.41 -2.11
N ALA A 203 7.36 -25.38 -3.44
CA ALA A 203 7.44 -26.57 -4.28
C ALA A 203 8.72 -27.37 -3.99
N PHE A 204 9.86 -26.71 -3.80
CA PHE A 204 11.09 -27.36 -3.37
C PHE A 204 10.92 -28.05 -2.03
N LYS A 205 10.28 -27.41 -1.04
CA LYS A 205 9.99 -28.05 0.26
C LYS A 205 9.17 -29.32 0.10
N ILE A 206 8.15 -29.32 -0.75
CA ILE A 206 7.28 -30.49 -0.97
C ILE A 206 8.05 -31.60 -1.70
N ALA A 207 8.85 -31.26 -2.72
CA ALA A 207 9.64 -32.21 -3.49
C ALA A 207 10.86 -32.76 -2.70
N ALA A 208 11.42 -31.98 -1.79
CA ALA A 208 12.55 -32.33 -0.93
C ALA A 208 12.14 -33.10 0.33
N VAL A 209 10.88 -33.55 0.45
CA VAL A 209 10.44 -34.54 1.43
C VAL A 209 10.44 -35.93 0.76
N PRO A 210 11.58 -36.63 0.64
CA PRO A 210 11.56 -38.06 0.38
C PRO A 210 11.20 -38.81 1.67
N VAL A 211 10.36 -39.83 1.48
CA VAL A 211 10.09 -40.91 2.42
C VAL A 211 11.43 -41.55 2.80
N ASP A 212 11.72 -41.64 4.11
CA ASP A 212 12.90 -42.26 4.70
C ASP A 212 14.27 -41.68 4.27
N THR A 213 14.84 -40.79 5.06
CA THR A 213 16.21 -40.94 5.64
C THR A 213 16.63 -39.69 6.41
N THR A 214 17.15 -39.94 7.61
CA THR A 214 18.11 -39.14 8.39
C THR A 214 18.61 -37.85 7.74
N ASP A 215 17.99 -36.71 8.09
CA ASP A 215 18.60 -35.58 8.80
C ASP A 215 17.74 -34.32 8.59
N HIS A 216 16.61 -34.24 9.31
CA HIS A 216 15.64 -33.12 9.19
C HIS A 216 16.29 -31.74 9.34
N ARG A 217 17.38 -31.65 10.12
CA ARG A 217 18.13 -30.41 10.33
C ARG A 217 18.85 -29.91 9.08
N LEU A 218 19.37 -30.81 8.25
CA LEU A 218 20.04 -30.43 6.99
C LEU A 218 19.03 -29.92 5.96
N VAL A 219 17.84 -30.54 5.91
CA VAL A 219 16.74 -30.11 5.02
C VAL A 219 16.23 -28.72 5.43
N ASP A 220 16.04 -28.46 6.73
CA ASP A 220 15.60 -27.16 7.24
C ASP A 220 16.63 -26.05 6.98
N CYS A 221 17.93 -26.31 7.20
CA CYS A 221 19.01 -25.37 6.89
C CYS A 221 19.09 -25.04 5.39
N ASN A 222 18.97 -26.06 4.53
CA ASN A 222 18.97 -25.86 3.08
C ASN A 222 17.74 -25.07 2.62
N LEU A 223 16.57 -25.34 3.20
CA LEU A 223 15.34 -24.63 2.88
C LEU A 223 15.41 -23.14 3.29
N GLN A 224 15.98 -22.84 4.46
CA GLN A 224 16.18 -21.47 4.90
C GLN A 224 17.13 -20.70 3.98
N ASN A 225 18.25 -21.32 3.59
CA ASN A 225 19.20 -20.70 2.65
C ASN A 225 18.58 -20.44 1.27
N ILE A 226 17.80 -21.40 0.75
CA ILE A 226 17.06 -21.22 -0.51
C ILE A 226 16.05 -20.08 -0.37
N SER A 227 15.29 -20.03 0.74
CA SER A 227 14.32 -18.96 0.98
C SER A 227 14.99 -17.58 1.06
N HIS A 228 16.16 -17.46 1.69
CA HIS A 228 16.92 -16.20 1.74
C HIS A 228 17.43 -15.80 0.35
N ALA A 229 17.97 -16.75 -0.41
CA ALA A 229 18.42 -16.49 -1.78
C ALA A 229 17.28 -16.02 -2.68
N THR A 230 16.12 -16.70 -2.62
CA THR A 230 14.92 -16.30 -3.35
C THR A 230 14.44 -14.91 -2.94
N ALA A 231 14.41 -14.59 -1.64
CA ALA A 231 14.00 -13.26 -1.16
C ALA A 231 14.92 -12.14 -1.68
N ILE A 232 16.24 -12.36 -1.70
CA ILE A 232 17.21 -11.39 -2.25
C ILE A 232 16.98 -11.19 -3.75
N ILE A 233 16.82 -12.27 -4.51
CA ILE A 233 16.57 -12.20 -5.96
C ILE A 233 15.27 -11.45 -6.24
N LEU A 234 14.18 -11.79 -5.54
CA LEU A 234 12.89 -11.12 -5.68
C LEU A 234 12.97 -9.63 -5.33
N MET A 235 13.73 -9.26 -4.30
CA MET A 235 13.97 -7.86 -3.93
C MET A 235 14.71 -7.11 -5.04
N LEU A 236 15.74 -7.70 -5.64
CA LEU A 236 16.48 -7.09 -6.75
C LEU A 236 15.60 -6.92 -8.00
N VAL A 237 14.79 -7.92 -8.33
CA VAL A 237 13.83 -7.85 -9.43
C VAL A 237 12.79 -6.75 -9.16
N PHE A 238 12.26 -6.66 -7.94
CA PHE A 238 11.30 -5.62 -7.55
C PHE A 238 11.90 -4.22 -7.66
N ILE A 239 13.13 -4.00 -7.19
CA ILE A 239 13.83 -2.72 -7.34
C ILE A 239 14.06 -2.40 -8.82
N GLY A 240 14.47 -3.40 -9.63
CA GLY A 240 14.62 -3.25 -11.07
C GLY A 240 13.31 -2.84 -11.77
N LEU A 241 12.20 -3.47 -11.39
CA LEU A 241 10.86 -3.12 -11.88
C LEU A 241 10.45 -1.70 -11.47
N LEU A 242 10.72 -1.29 -10.23
CA LEU A 242 10.47 0.07 -9.79
C LEU A 242 11.29 1.09 -10.60
N VAL A 243 12.59 0.83 -10.82
CA VAL A 243 13.42 1.72 -11.65
C VAL A 243 12.90 1.79 -13.08
N PHE A 244 12.45 0.68 -13.65
CA PHE A 244 11.84 0.63 -14.97
C PHE A 244 10.56 1.49 -15.01
N GLN A 245 9.63 1.29 -14.08
CA GLN A 245 8.38 2.05 -13.99
C GLN A 245 8.60 3.56 -13.76
N LEU A 246 9.58 3.94 -12.94
CA LEU A 246 9.79 5.33 -12.53
C LEU A 246 10.71 6.12 -13.46
N LYS A 247 11.55 5.45 -14.25
CA LYS A 247 12.57 6.12 -15.06
C LYS A 247 12.43 5.83 -16.55
N THR A 248 12.28 4.57 -16.94
CA THR A 248 12.34 4.21 -18.37
C THR A 248 10.97 4.33 -19.05
N HIS A 249 9.88 4.07 -18.32
CA HIS A 249 8.51 4.10 -18.86
C HIS A 249 7.57 5.04 -18.07
N ALA A 250 8.11 6.05 -17.37
CA ALA A 250 7.30 6.97 -16.56
C ALA A 250 6.43 7.96 -17.38
N HIS A 251 6.51 7.91 -18.70
CA HIS A 251 5.86 8.83 -19.64
C HIS A 251 4.91 8.14 -20.64
N GLU A 252 4.75 6.82 -20.54
CA GLU A 252 3.69 6.06 -21.19
C GLU A 252 2.55 5.79 -20.19
#